data_AF-A0A9D4N6E3-F1
#
_entry.id   AF-A0A9D4N6E3-F1
#
_cell.length_a   1.000
_cell.length_b   1.000
_cell.length_c   1.000
_cell.angle_alpha   90.00
_cell.angle_beta   90.00
_cell.angle_gamma   90.00
#
_symmetry.space_group_name_H-M   'P 1'
#
loop_
_entity.id
_entity.type
_entity.pdbx_description
1 polymer ?
#
loop_
_entity_poly.entity_id
_entity_poly.type
_entity_poly.pdbx_seq_one_letter_code
_entity_poly.pdbx_strand_id
1 'polypeptide(L)'
;MPLKTCILCEKRLKIHQRSPVNKHVAKYLKKNFLIETTQDQFICGKCSRPAYYAASHQPSCAQQPSCASTSSLPPQNVLPNSPPSIKLNIKTTSKSHAYCFICKKPGPKLIVVPTSTRTETFIQHNILITAESRCCPGHFKQNGTSYEENVISKLSTIDNVFLNRSSLLNLLTAVREYCVCSKSKRLSFDDLTTFSEEDMLNLTGISVSNFLALLKAVELSIRNTPARTVATTIGIFLFKLKSGLSNKVLSTLFDVSKSSVRRAIQTSRKVLMTDFVPFNLAFHTFHAKM
;
A
#
# COMPACT_ATOMS: atom_id res chain seq x y z
N MET A 1 -33.26 -15.73 -25.59
CA MET A 1 -32.29 -16.75 -25.12
C MET A 1 -31.19 -16.09 -24.30
N PRO A 2 -30.79 -16.62 -23.13
CA PRO A 2 -29.74 -16.00 -22.32
C PRO A 2 -28.40 -16.05 -23.06
N LEU A 3 -27.73 -14.89 -23.10
CA LEU A 3 -26.38 -14.75 -23.65
C LEU A 3 -25.38 -15.43 -22.69
N LYS A 4 -24.91 -16.61 -23.05
CA LYS A 4 -23.85 -17.30 -22.29
C LYS A 4 -22.47 -16.70 -22.60
N THR A 5 -21.62 -16.55 -21.59
CA THR A 5 -20.27 -15.98 -21.68
C THR A 5 -19.19 -17.06 -21.61
N CYS A 6 -17.99 -16.76 -22.12
CA CYS A 6 -16.81 -17.60 -21.94
C CYS A 6 -16.37 -17.60 -20.48
N ILE A 7 -16.19 -18.77 -19.87
CA ILE A 7 -15.76 -18.87 -18.46
C ILE A 7 -14.35 -18.28 -18.20
N LEU A 8 -13.47 -18.28 -19.21
CA LEU A 8 -12.10 -17.80 -19.06
C LEU A 8 -11.93 -16.29 -19.33
N CYS A 9 -12.64 -15.76 -20.34
CA CYS A 9 -12.44 -14.38 -20.79
C CYS A 9 -13.71 -13.52 -20.76
N GLU A 10 -14.83 -14.06 -20.27
CA GLU A 10 -16.14 -13.43 -20.12
C GLU A 10 -16.74 -12.85 -21.42
N LYS A 11 -16.09 -13.09 -22.57
CA LYS A 11 -16.59 -12.71 -23.89
C LYS A 11 -17.97 -13.33 -24.12
N ARG A 12 -18.94 -12.50 -24.51
CA ARG A 12 -20.27 -12.96 -24.92
C ARG A 12 -20.16 -13.91 -26.13
N LEU A 13 -20.76 -15.09 -26.03
CA LEU A 13 -20.66 -16.13 -27.06
C LEU A 13 -21.97 -16.25 -27.84
N LYS A 14 -21.87 -16.03 -29.16
CA LYS A 14 -22.86 -16.48 -30.14
C LYS A 14 -22.91 -18.01 -30.13
N ILE A 15 -24.04 -18.61 -30.50
CA ILE A 15 -24.28 -20.07 -30.41
C ILE A 15 -23.14 -20.87 -31.06
N HIS A 16 -22.69 -20.49 -32.26
CA HIS A 16 -21.59 -21.15 -32.99
C HIS A 16 -20.19 -20.98 -32.36
N GLN A 17 -20.01 -20.09 -31.38
CA GLN A 17 -18.74 -19.83 -30.70
C GLN A 17 -18.64 -20.51 -29.33
N ARG A 18 -19.71 -21.22 -28.94
CA ARG A 18 -19.82 -21.93 -27.67
C ARG A 18 -19.18 -23.30 -27.80
N SER A 19 -18.00 -23.48 -27.23
CA SER A 19 -17.44 -24.82 -27.02
C SER A 19 -17.77 -25.25 -25.58
N PRO A 20 -18.41 -26.41 -25.37
CA PRO A 20 -18.66 -26.90 -24.02
C PRO A 20 -17.33 -27.24 -23.33
N VAL A 21 -17.28 -27.02 -22.02
CA VAL A 21 -16.12 -27.40 -21.21
C VAL A 21 -16.14 -28.91 -21.00
N ASN A 22 -15.27 -29.63 -21.71
CA ASN A 22 -15.06 -31.08 -21.51
C ASN A 22 -14.05 -31.35 -20.38
N LYS A 23 -13.83 -32.63 -20.03
CA LYS A 23 -12.91 -33.03 -18.95
C LYS A 23 -11.47 -32.51 -19.14
N HIS A 24 -10.98 -32.44 -20.38
CA HIS A 24 -9.63 -31.94 -20.68
C HIS A 24 -9.52 -30.43 -20.44
N VAL A 25 -10.50 -29.67 -20.94
CA VAL A 25 -10.61 -28.23 -20.71
C VAL A 25 -10.80 -27.94 -19.23
N ALA A 26 -11.64 -28.69 -18.52
CA ALA A 26 -11.83 -28.56 -17.08
C ALA A 26 -10.52 -28.79 -16.30
N LYS A 27 -9.77 -29.85 -16.63
CA LYS A 27 -8.46 -30.13 -16.02
C LYS A 27 -7.45 -29.03 -16.30
N TYR A 28 -7.40 -28.53 -17.53
CA TYR A 28 -6.53 -27.42 -17.91
C TYR A 28 -6.89 -26.12 -17.18
N LEU A 29 -8.18 -25.80 -17.07
CA LEU A 29 -8.68 -24.62 -16.38
C LEU A 29 -8.40 -24.70 -14.86
N LYS A 30 -8.63 -25.85 -14.24
CA LYS A 30 -8.32 -26.08 -12.83
C LYS A 30 -6.81 -25.97 -12.57
N LYS A 31 -5.97 -26.58 -13.41
CA LYS A 31 -4.51 -26.58 -13.24
C LYS A 31 -3.89 -25.20 -13.44
N ASN A 32 -4.31 -24.46 -14.46
CA ASN A 32 -3.62 -23.22 -14.86
C ASN A 32 -4.30 -21.94 -14.35
N PHE A 33 -5.59 -22.00 -14.05
CA PHE A 33 -6.37 -20.80 -13.69
C PHE A 33 -7.14 -20.97 -12.38
N LEU A 34 -7.07 -22.14 -11.73
CA LEU A 34 -7.81 -22.46 -10.51
C LEU A 34 -9.34 -22.25 -10.65
N ILE A 35 -9.86 -22.43 -11.86
CA ILE A 35 -11.28 -22.31 -12.16
C ILE A 35 -11.93 -23.68 -12.02
N GLU A 36 -12.92 -23.80 -11.13
CA GLU A 36 -13.79 -24.96 -11.04
C GLU A 36 -14.96 -24.85 -12.01
N THR A 37 -15.24 -25.94 -12.73
CA THR A 37 -16.18 -25.95 -13.85
C THR A 37 -17.40 -26.81 -13.57
N THR A 38 -18.60 -26.30 -13.88
CA THR A 38 -19.88 -27.04 -13.79
C THR A 38 -20.40 -27.46 -15.17
N GLN A 39 -21.41 -28.34 -15.21
CA GLN A 39 -21.88 -29.02 -16.44
C GLN A 39 -22.52 -28.11 -17.52
N ASP A 40 -22.61 -26.80 -17.30
CA ASP A 40 -23.32 -25.86 -18.19
C ASP A 40 -22.48 -24.65 -18.66
N GLN A 41 -21.16 -24.73 -18.52
CA GLN A 41 -20.23 -23.64 -18.82
C GLN A 41 -19.56 -23.80 -20.19
N PHE A 42 -19.30 -22.66 -20.83
CA PHE A 42 -18.76 -22.58 -22.19
C PHE A 42 -17.43 -21.83 -22.22
N ILE A 43 -16.59 -22.20 -23.17
CA ILE A 43 -15.33 -21.53 -23.46
C ILE A 43 -15.33 -21.07 -24.92
N CYS A 44 -14.71 -19.93 -25.21
CA CYS A 44 -14.57 -19.45 -26.59
C CYS A 44 -13.46 -20.19 -27.33
N GLY A 45 -13.54 -20.29 -28.65
CA GLY A 45 -12.54 -20.98 -29.48
C GLY A 45 -11.09 -20.49 -29.29
N LYS A 46 -10.89 -19.20 -28.95
CA LYS A 46 -9.54 -18.67 -28.65
C LYS A 46 -9.00 -19.19 -27.31
N CYS A 47 -9.88 -19.37 -26.33
CA CYS A 47 -9.52 -19.85 -25.00
C CYS A 47 -9.47 -21.38 -24.93
N SER A 48 -10.18 -22.09 -25.81
CA SER A 48 -10.15 -23.55 -25.86
C SER A 48 -8.91 -24.10 -26.56
N ARG A 49 -8.37 -23.40 -27.57
CA ARG A 49 -7.16 -23.82 -28.30
C ARG A 49 -5.99 -24.18 -27.36
N PRO A 50 -5.55 -23.32 -26.42
CA PRO A 50 -4.48 -23.67 -25.49
C PRO A 50 -4.76 -24.94 -24.68
N ALA A 51 -6.02 -25.16 -24.29
CA ALA A 51 -6.42 -26.32 -23.51
C ALA A 51 -6.34 -27.63 -24.34
N TYR A 52 -6.70 -27.57 -25.62
CA TYR A 52 -6.58 -28.71 -26.54
C TYR A 52 -5.14 -28.97 -26.97
N TYR A 53 -4.35 -27.93 -27.26
CA TYR A 53 -2.92 -28.06 -27.57
C TYR A 53 -2.13 -28.65 -26.39
N ALA A 54 -2.48 -28.29 -25.15
CA ALA A 54 -1.89 -28.88 -23.96
C ALA A 54 -2.27 -30.36 -23.75
N ALA A 55 -3.37 -30.82 -24.36
CA ALA A 55 -3.79 -32.22 -24.32
C ALA A 55 -3.13 -33.07 -25.42
N SER A 56 -2.86 -32.50 -26.59
CA SER A 56 -2.22 -33.20 -27.71
C SER A 56 -0.69 -33.35 -27.57
N HIS A 57 -0.04 -32.51 -26.76
CA HIS A 57 1.40 -32.57 -26.51
C HIS A 57 1.77 -33.17 -25.14
N GLN A 58 1.00 -34.15 -24.66
CA GLN A 58 1.56 -35.03 -23.63
C GLN A 58 2.73 -35.81 -24.26
N PRO A 59 3.94 -35.82 -23.67
CA PRO A 59 5.03 -36.61 -24.22
C PRO A 59 4.64 -38.08 -24.16
N SER A 60 4.43 -38.69 -25.32
CA SER A 60 4.33 -40.13 -25.46
C SER A 60 5.70 -40.72 -25.17
N CYS A 61 5.81 -41.49 -24.09
CA CYS A 61 7.00 -42.27 -23.78
C CYS A 61 7.19 -43.32 -24.88
N ALA A 62 8.20 -43.15 -25.73
CA ALA A 62 8.62 -44.15 -26.71
C ALA A 62 10.15 -44.18 -26.82
N GLN A 63 10.71 -45.28 -26.30
CA GLN A 63 11.98 -45.92 -26.65
C GLN A 63 13.29 -45.14 -26.39
N GLN A 64 13.93 -45.44 -25.26
CA GLN A 64 15.38 -45.31 -25.10
C GLN A 64 16.01 -46.72 -25.07
N PRO A 65 17.16 -46.96 -25.75
CA PRO A 65 18.00 -48.11 -25.47
C PRO A 65 18.70 -47.94 -24.12
N SER A 66 18.94 -49.08 -23.48
CA SER A 66 19.53 -49.25 -22.16
C SER A 66 20.90 -48.59 -21.96
N CYS A 67 21.08 -47.97 -20.79
CA CYS A 67 22.20 -48.31 -19.90
C CYS A 67 21.88 -47.89 -18.46
N ALA A 68 22.13 -48.81 -17.54
CA ALA A 68 21.81 -48.72 -16.13
C ALA A 68 22.73 -47.74 -15.39
N SER A 69 22.18 -47.04 -14.39
CA SER A 69 22.68 -47.05 -13.01
C SER A 69 21.76 -46.23 -12.08
N THR A 70 21.30 -46.93 -11.06
CA THR A 70 20.58 -46.55 -9.83
C THR A 70 20.96 -45.20 -9.19
N SER A 71 19.96 -44.35 -8.99
CA SER A 71 19.64 -43.76 -7.67
C SER A 71 18.23 -43.15 -7.69
N SER A 72 17.31 -43.81 -7.01
CA SER A 72 15.92 -43.38 -6.85
C SER A 72 15.84 -42.26 -5.82
N LEU A 73 15.75 -41.01 -6.27
CA LEU A 73 15.25 -39.91 -5.46
C LEU A 73 13.71 -39.87 -5.57
N PRO A 74 12.96 -39.70 -4.46
CA PRO A 74 11.52 -39.57 -4.49
C PRO A 74 11.10 -38.33 -5.29
N PRO A 75 9.89 -38.31 -5.88
CA PRO A 75 9.44 -37.18 -6.69
C PRO A 75 9.43 -35.92 -5.82
N GLN A 76 10.34 -34.98 -6.12
CA GLN A 76 10.31 -33.67 -5.51
C GLN A 76 8.91 -33.09 -5.70
N ASN A 77 8.28 -32.71 -4.59
CA ASN A 77 7.06 -31.92 -4.56
C ASN A 77 7.25 -30.71 -5.48
N VAL A 78 6.77 -30.80 -6.71
CA VAL A 78 6.66 -29.66 -7.61
C VAL A 78 5.62 -28.75 -6.98
N LEU A 79 6.09 -27.78 -6.19
CA LEU A 79 5.26 -26.68 -5.73
C LEU A 79 4.48 -26.17 -6.96
N PRO A 80 3.14 -26.09 -6.90
CA PRO A 80 2.38 -25.64 -8.04
C PRO A 80 2.86 -24.23 -8.40
N ASN A 81 3.45 -24.08 -9.59
CA ASN A 81 3.81 -22.79 -10.14
C ASN A 81 2.60 -21.86 -10.02
N SER A 82 2.81 -20.66 -9.49
CA SER A 82 1.74 -19.67 -9.36
C SER A 82 1.06 -19.47 -10.72
N PRO A 83 -0.28 -19.43 -10.79
CA PRO A 83 -0.98 -19.23 -12.05
C PRO A 83 -0.54 -17.92 -12.71
N PRO A 84 -0.59 -17.82 -14.06
CA PRO A 84 -0.15 -16.63 -14.79
C PRO A 84 -0.93 -15.37 -14.38
N SER A 85 -2.17 -15.54 -13.93
CA SER A 85 -2.98 -14.49 -13.34
C SER A 85 -3.98 -15.05 -12.34
N ILE A 86 -4.26 -14.29 -11.28
CA ILE A 86 -5.28 -14.61 -10.28
C ILE A 86 -6.48 -13.67 -10.45
N LYS A 87 -7.71 -14.19 -10.26
CA LYS A 87 -8.93 -13.38 -10.21
C LYS A 87 -9.12 -12.87 -8.79
N LEU A 88 -9.20 -11.56 -8.62
CA LEU A 88 -9.46 -10.88 -7.35
C LEU A 88 -10.79 -10.15 -7.41
N ASN A 89 -11.57 -10.18 -6.33
CA ASN A 89 -12.82 -9.43 -6.21
C ASN A 89 -12.57 -7.96 -5.83
N ILE A 90 -11.90 -7.24 -6.73
CA ILE A 90 -11.60 -5.82 -6.60
C ILE A 90 -12.22 -5.12 -7.81
N LYS A 91 -12.90 -3.99 -7.57
CA LYS A 91 -13.48 -3.17 -8.63
C LYS A 91 -12.37 -2.57 -9.47
N THR A 92 -12.49 -2.61 -10.79
CA THR A 92 -11.47 -2.08 -11.71
C THR A 92 -12.09 -1.22 -12.78
N THR A 93 -11.33 -0.27 -13.32
CA THR A 93 -11.79 0.57 -14.44
C THR A 93 -11.56 -0.12 -15.78
N SER A 94 -12.29 0.31 -16.81
CA SER A 94 -12.10 -0.21 -18.16
C SER A 94 -10.71 0.12 -18.70
N LYS A 95 -9.99 -0.89 -19.21
CA LYS A 95 -8.70 -0.70 -19.87
C LYS A 95 -8.93 -0.13 -21.27
N SER A 96 -8.49 1.10 -21.51
CA SER A 96 -8.49 1.69 -22.84
C SER A 96 -7.30 2.63 -23.03
N HIS A 97 -6.60 2.43 -24.14
CA HIS A 97 -5.51 3.30 -24.58
C HIS A 97 -6.01 4.43 -25.48
N ALA A 98 -7.17 4.25 -26.14
CA ALA A 98 -7.70 5.19 -27.12
C ALA A 98 -8.77 6.14 -26.55
N TYR A 99 -9.37 5.78 -25.42
CA TYR A 99 -10.49 6.51 -24.82
C TYR A 99 -10.23 6.80 -23.35
N CYS A 100 -10.70 7.96 -22.87
CA CYS A 100 -10.68 8.25 -21.45
C CYS A 100 -11.54 7.23 -20.68
N PHE A 101 -11.00 6.55 -19.66
CA PHE A 101 -11.79 5.56 -18.91
C PHE A 101 -12.93 6.19 -18.08
N ILE A 102 -12.91 7.52 -17.88
CA ILE A 102 -13.89 8.29 -17.10
C ILE A 102 -15.03 8.75 -18.02
N CYS A 103 -14.76 9.69 -18.94
CA CYS A 103 -15.81 10.27 -19.80
C CYS A 103 -16.01 9.55 -21.15
N LYS A 104 -15.25 8.49 -21.42
CA LYS A 104 -15.27 7.70 -22.68
C LYS A 104 -15.00 8.51 -23.96
N LYS A 105 -14.59 9.78 -23.86
CA LYS A 105 -14.22 10.60 -25.02
C LYS A 105 -12.88 10.10 -25.59
N PRO A 106 -12.77 9.91 -26.92
CA PRO A 106 -11.48 9.79 -27.56
C PRO A 106 -10.78 11.14 -27.45
N GLY A 107 -9.47 11.13 -27.25
CA GLY A 107 -8.73 12.37 -27.05
C GLY A 107 -7.39 12.34 -27.80
N PRO A 108 -6.99 13.45 -28.45
CA PRO A 108 -5.63 13.58 -28.97
C PRO A 108 -4.59 13.72 -27.83
N LYS A 109 -5.02 14.10 -26.62
CA LYS A 109 -4.16 14.40 -25.45
C LYS A 109 -4.59 13.64 -24.19
N LEU A 110 -4.80 12.34 -24.29
CA LEU A 110 -5.04 11.50 -23.11
C LEU A 110 -3.73 11.29 -22.35
N ILE A 111 -3.74 11.53 -21.05
CA ILE A 111 -2.58 11.30 -20.18
C ILE A 111 -2.72 9.96 -19.44
N VAL A 112 -1.59 9.30 -19.24
CA VAL A 112 -1.50 8.12 -18.38
C VAL A 112 -1.74 8.57 -16.94
N VAL A 113 -2.58 7.85 -16.20
CA VAL A 113 -2.86 8.22 -14.80
C VAL A 113 -1.60 8.03 -13.95
N PRO A 114 -1.16 9.07 -13.20
CA PRO A 114 -0.02 8.96 -12.30
C PRO A 114 -0.18 7.83 -11.28
N THR A 115 0.94 7.18 -10.92
CA THR A 115 0.94 6.09 -9.94
C THR A 115 0.36 6.53 -8.60
N SER A 116 0.70 7.73 -8.14
CA SER A 116 0.17 8.32 -6.90
C SER A 116 -1.36 8.36 -6.90
N THR A 117 -1.98 8.90 -7.95
CA THR A 117 -3.44 8.99 -8.07
C THR A 117 -4.09 7.61 -8.15
N ARG A 118 -3.47 6.65 -8.87
CA ARG A 118 -3.97 5.27 -8.94
C ARG A 118 -3.95 4.60 -7.56
N THR A 119 -2.85 4.77 -6.82
CA THR A 119 -2.70 4.23 -5.46
C THR A 119 -3.67 4.89 -4.50
N GLU A 120 -3.80 6.21 -4.53
CA GLU A 120 -4.76 6.94 -3.69
C GLU A 120 -6.20 6.48 -3.96
N THR A 121 -6.59 6.34 -5.22
CA THR A 121 -7.93 5.84 -5.60
C THR A 121 -8.17 4.43 -5.06
N PHE A 122 -7.15 3.57 -5.11
CA PHE A 122 -7.25 2.23 -4.54
C PHE A 122 -7.40 2.26 -3.01
N ILE A 123 -6.60 3.06 -2.32
CA ILE A 123 -6.64 3.19 -0.86
C ILE A 123 -7.97 3.79 -0.37
N GLN A 124 -8.45 4.85 -1.01
CA GLN A 124 -9.62 5.61 -0.55
C GLN A 124 -10.95 5.00 -1.00
N HIS A 125 -10.99 4.36 -2.18
CA HIS A 125 -12.25 3.93 -2.81
C HIS A 125 -12.30 2.43 -3.14
N ASN A 126 -11.22 1.68 -2.89
CA ASN A 126 -11.09 0.27 -3.25
C ASN A 126 -11.38 0.02 -4.75
N ILE A 127 -10.93 0.95 -5.60
CA ILE A 127 -11.02 0.85 -7.06
C ILE A 127 -9.61 0.80 -7.63
N LEU A 128 -9.31 -0.27 -8.36
CA LEU A 128 -8.03 -0.46 -9.01
C LEU A 128 -8.04 0.19 -10.41
N ILE A 129 -7.15 1.16 -10.61
CA ILE A 129 -6.87 1.74 -11.93
C ILE A 129 -5.58 1.11 -12.46
N THR A 130 -5.65 0.53 -13.66
CA THR A 130 -4.48 -0.13 -14.27
C THR A 130 -3.48 0.91 -14.77
N ALA A 131 -2.19 0.55 -14.80
CA ALA A 131 -1.12 1.44 -15.24
C ALA A 131 -1.28 1.95 -16.68
N GLU A 132 -2.00 1.21 -17.51
CA GLU A 132 -2.29 1.55 -18.90
C GLU A 132 -3.50 2.46 -19.08
N SER A 133 -4.27 2.70 -18.02
CA SER A 133 -5.48 3.52 -18.10
C SER A 133 -5.11 4.97 -18.40
N ARG A 134 -5.78 5.55 -19.41
CA ARG A 134 -5.60 6.96 -19.78
C ARG A 134 -6.85 7.78 -19.51
N CYS A 135 -6.68 9.04 -19.14
CA CYS A 135 -7.80 9.97 -18.95
C CYS A 135 -7.51 11.38 -19.44
N CYS A 136 -8.58 12.17 -19.58
CA CYS A 136 -8.48 13.57 -19.95
C CYS A 136 -7.80 14.38 -18.83
N PRO A 137 -6.90 15.31 -19.16
CA PRO A 137 -6.27 16.19 -18.16
C PRO A 137 -7.28 16.96 -17.31
N GLY A 138 -8.42 17.37 -17.88
CA GLY A 138 -9.48 18.09 -17.16
C GLY A 138 -10.25 17.28 -16.11
N HIS A 139 -9.86 16.04 -15.81
CA HIS A 139 -10.37 15.28 -14.66
C HIS A 139 -9.49 15.42 -13.42
N PHE A 140 -8.30 15.98 -13.54
CA PHE A 140 -7.43 16.29 -12.41
C PHE A 140 -7.67 17.72 -11.93
N LYS A 141 -7.39 17.95 -10.65
CA LYS A 141 -7.25 19.29 -10.09
C LYS A 141 -6.10 20.03 -10.77
N GLN A 142 -6.02 21.35 -10.60
CA GLN A 142 -4.97 22.19 -11.20
C GLN A 142 -3.53 21.70 -10.92
N ASN A 143 -3.32 20.97 -9.82
CA ASN A 143 -2.03 20.36 -9.46
C ASN A 143 -1.68 19.08 -10.24
N GLY A 144 -2.60 18.53 -11.04
CA GLY A 144 -2.40 17.35 -11.88
C GLY A 144 -2.22 16.02 -11.15
N THR A 145 -2.32 15.99 -9.81
CA THR A 145 -1.98 14.80 -8.99
C THR A 145 -3.19 14.13 -8.34
N SER A 146 -4.34 14.80 -8.30
CA SER A 146 -5.57 14.32 -7.66
C SER A 146 -6.78 14.56 -8.55
N TYR A 147 -7.82 13.72 -8.42
CA TYR A 147 -9.07 13.89 -9.15
C TYR A 147 -9.91 15.04 -8.58
N GLU A 148 -10.71 15.66 -9.44
CA GLU A 148 -11.81 16.52 -8.99
C GLU A 148 -12.84 15.70 -8.18
N GLU A 149 -13.44 16.31 -7.15
CA GLU A 149 -14.27 15.59 -6.15
C GLU A 149 -15.43 14.78 -6.77
N ASN A 150 -15.99 15.29 -7.87
CA ASN A 150 -17.14 14.69 -8.56
C ASN A 150 -16.77 13.65 -9.63
N VAL A 151 -15.48 13.34 -9.80
CA VAL A 151 -15.00 12.42 -10.83
C VAL A 151 -15.07 10.97 -10.36
N ILE A 152 -14.74 10.73 -9.09
CA ILE A 152 -14.63 9.37 -8.55
C ILE A 152 -15.99 8.67 -8.49
N SER A 153 -17.06 9.41 -8.15
CA SER A 153 -18.44 8.90 -8.17
C SER A 153 -18.95 8.53 -9.55
N LYS A 154 -18.33 9.05 -10.62
CA LYS A 154 -18.70 8.79 -12.02
C LYS A 154 -17.91 7.64 -12.65
N LEU A 155 -17.04 6.97 -11.89
CA LEU A 155 -16.22 5.88 -12.41
C LEU A 155 -17.07 4.67 -12.77
N SER A 156 -17.10 4.34 -14.06
CA SER A 156 -17.61 3.06 -14.54
C SER A 156 -16.62 1.96 -14.16
N THR A 157 -17.05 1.07 -13.27
CA THR A 157 -16.26 -0.05 -12.74
C THR A 157 -16.79 -1.39 -13.24
N ILE A 158 -15.87 -2.35 -13.32
CA ILE A 158 -16.13 -3.76 -13.62
C ILE A 158 -15.77 -4.54 -12.37
N ASP A 159 -16.62 -5.50 -12.00
CA ASP A 159 -16.35 -6.37 -10.88
C ASP A 159 -15.31 -7.43 -11.26
N ASN A 160 -14.39 -7.65 -10.33
CA ASN A 160 -13.26 -8.53 -10.46
C ASN A 160 -12.16 -8.05 -11.43
N VAL A 161 -10.92 -8.37 -11.07
CA VAL A 161 -9.74 -8.08 -11.88
C VAL A 161 -8.82 -9.28 -11.91
N PHE A 162 -8.24 -9.54 -13.08
CA PHE A 162 -7.15 -10.49 -13.23
C PHE A 162 -5.82 -9.77 -13.07
N LEU A 163 -5.06 -10.13 -12.02
CA LEU A 163 -3.71 -9.61 -11.79
C LEU A 163 -2.67 -10.70 -12.00
N ASN A 164 -1.61 -10.35 -12.72
CA ASN A 164 -0.40 -11.15 -12.79
C ASN A 164 0.53 -10.82 -11.62
N ARG A 165 1.58 -11.62 -11.46
CA ARG A 165 2.61 -11.45 -10.41
C ARG A 165 3.14 -10.01 -10.35
N SER A 166 3.54 -9.44 -11.49
CA SER A 166 4.14 -8.11 -11.56
C SER A 166 3.16 -7.00 -11.14
N SER A 167 1.90 -7.09 -11.57
CA SER A 167 0.87 -6.10 -11.21
C SER A 167 0.56 -6.14 -9.72
N LEU A 168 0.49 -7.34 -9.15
CA LEU A 168 0.25 -7.51 -7.71
C LEU A 168 1.42 -6.98 -6.88
N LEU A 169 2.66 -7.31 -7.26
CA LEU A 169 3.85 -6.78 -6.58
C LEU A 169 3.91 -5.25 -6.67
N ASN A 170 3.64 -4.66 -7.83
CA ASN A 170 3.61 -3.21 -8.00
C ASN A 170 2.53 -2.55 -7.12
N LEU A 171 1.35 -3.17 -6.99
CA LEU A 171 0.30 -2.67 -6.10
C LEU A 171 0.75 -2.72 -4.64
N LEU A 172 1.33 -3.83 -4.19
CA LEU A 172 1.81 -3.98 -2.81
C LEU A 172 2.95 -3.00 -2.50
N THR A 173 3.89 -2.80 -3.42
CA THR A 173 4.97 -1.82 -3.29
C THR A 173 4.40 -0.41 -3.20
N ALA A 174 3.48 -0.03 -4.09
CA ALA A 174 2.88 1.30 -4.08
C ALA A 174 2.06 1.56 -2.79
N VAL A 175 1.34 0.55 -2.28
CA VAL A 175 0.64 0.63 -0.99
C VAL A 175 1.64 0.81 0.16
N ARG A 176 2.74 0.05 0.16
CA ARG A 176 3.79 0.18 1.17
C ARG A 176 4.39 1.59 1.16
N GLU A 177 4.77 2.09 -0.01
CA GLU A 177 5.30 3.45 -0.18
C GLU A 177 4.29 4.50 0.30
N TYR A 178 3.02 4.37 -0.08
CA TYR A 178 1.96 5.24 0.40
C TYR A 178 1.85 5.23 1.93
N CYS A 179 1.93 4.06 2.57
CA CYS A 179 1.91 3.94 4.03
C CYS A 179 3.14 4.57 4.69
N VAL A 180 4.33 4.40 4.10
CA VAL A 180 5.58 5.02 4.59
C VAL A 180 5.49 6.53 4.49
N CYS A 181 5.09 7.05 3.33
CA CYS A 181 4.90 8.49 3.12
C CYS A 181 3.77 9.05 3.98
N SER A 182 2.71 8.30 4.24
CA SER A 182 1.57 8.75 5.06
C SER A 182 1.88 8.82 6.56
N LYS A 183 2.96 8.17 7.04
CA LYS A 183 3.45 8.33 8.42
C LYS A 183 3.95 9.75 8.71
N SER A 184 4.12 10.60 7.69
CA SER A 184 4.61 11.99 7.81
C SER A 184 3.54 13.03 8.17
N LYS A 185 2.29 12.64 8.48
CA LYS A 185 1.26 13.61 8.88
C LYS A 185 1.37 14.10 10.33
N ARG A 186 2.21 13.47 11.16
CA ARG A 186 2.42 13.86 12.56
C ARG A 186 3.82 14.43 12.72
N LEU A 187 3.92 15.55 13.44
CA LEU A 187 5.20 16.01 13.97
C LEU A 187 5.67 14.98 15.01
N SER A 188 6.85 14.42 14.82
CA SER A 188 7.39 13.35 15.67
C SER A 188 8.85 13.63 15.97
N PHE A 189 9.24 13.53 17.24
CA PHE A 189 10.65 13.64 17.65
C PHE A 189 11.32 12.27 17.85
N ASP A 190 10.64 11.19 17.42
CA ASP A 190 11.14 9.82 17.56
C ASP A 190 12.32 9.53 16.63
N ASP A 191 12.40 10.23 15.50
CA ASP A 191 13.51 10.15 14.55
C ASP A 191 14.06 11.56 14.36
N LEU A 192 15.21 11.85 14.98
CA LEU A 192 15.82 13.17 14.90
C LEU A 192 16.56 13.38 13.58
N THR A 193 16.79 12.33 12.78
CA THR A 193 17.46 12.44 11.47
C THR A 193 16.60 13.16 10.43
N THR A 194 15.28 13.26 10.70
CA THR A 194 14.34 13.96 9.81
C THR A 194 14.32 15.48 10.02
N PHE A 195 15.02 16.01 11.01
CA PHE A 195 15.06 17.45 11.28
C PHE A 195 16.38 18.06 10.83
N SER A 196 16.29 19.20 10.13
CA SER A 196 17.44 20.08 9.97
C SER A 196 17.74 20.79 11.31
N GLU A 197 18.96 21.32 11.44
CA GLU A 197 19.35 22.11 12.63
C GLU A 197 18.44 23.33 12.81
N GLU A 198 18.07 23.97 11.70
CA GLU A 198 17.14 25.10 11.66
C GLU A 198 15.73 24.70 12.12
N ASP A 199 15.20 23.57 11.63
CA ASP A 199 13.89 23.07 12.06
C ASP A 199 13.88 22.77 13.56
N MET A 200 14.93 22.12 14.07
CA MET A 200 15.02 21.80 15.49
C MET A 200 15.00 23.06 16.36
N LEU A 201 15.77 24.09 15.98
CA LEU A 201 15.78 25.39 16.66
C LEU A 201 14.44 26.12 16.56
N ASN A 202 13.81 26.12 15.39
CA ASN A 202 12.52 26.77 15.19
C ASN A 202 11.41 26.11 16.01
N LEU A 203 11.43 24.78 16.11
CA LEU A 203 10.42 23.98 16.80
C LEU A 203 10.62 23.95 18.31
N THR A 204 11.86 23.83 18.79
CA THR A 204 12.14 23.56 20.21
C THR A 204 12.93 24.66 20.91
N GLY A 205 13.60 25.54 20.16
CA GLY A 205 14.49 26.58 20.68
C GLY A 205 15.90 26.11 21.03
N ILE A 206 16.25 24.83 20.80
CA ILE A 206 17.58 24.27 21.08
C ILE A 206 18.12 23.48 19.88
N SER A 207 19.44 23.30 19.82
CA SER A 207 20.13 22.51 18.80
C SER A 207 19.79 21.02 18.90
N VAL A 208 20.04 20.26 17.81
CA VAL A 208 19.86 18.79 17.82
C VAL A 208 20.76 18.15 18.87
N SER A 209 22.01 18.61 19.00
CA SER A 209 22.97 18.14 19.99
C SER A 209 22.51 18.36 21.43
N ASN A 210 21.96 19.55 21.73
CA ASN A 210 21.44 19.86 23.07
C ASN A 210 20.16 19.09 23.37
N PHE A 211 19.31 18.87 22.37
CA PHE A 211 18.13 18.03 22.52
C PHE A 211 18.53 16.58 22.86
N LEU A 212 19.52 16.01 22.16
CA LEU A 212 20.05 14.69 22.47
C LEU A 212 20.66 14.60 23.88
N ALA A 213 21.43 15.61 24.29
CA ALA A 213 21.99 15.68 25.64
C ALA A 213 20.87 15.72 26.70
N LEU A 214 19.81 16.49 26.44
CA LEU A 214 18.63 16.57 27.30
C LEU A 214 17.91 15.23 27.40
N LEU A 215 17.71 14.52 26.28
CA LEU A 215 17.10 13.19 26.28
C LEU A 215 17.91 12.21 27.14
N LYS A 216 19.23 12.19 26.99
CA LYS A 216 20.12 11.33 27.77
C LYS A 216 20.03 11.60 29.27
N ALA A 217 19.85 12.85 29.68
CA ALA A 217 19.71 13.22 31.08
C ALA A 217 18.38 12.76 31.71
N VAL A 218 17.31 12.59 30.92
CA VAL A 218 15.95 12.30 31.41
C VAL A 218 15.43 10.92 31.05
N GLU A 219 16.21 10.13 30.30
CA GLU A 219 15.81 8.83 29.74
C GLU A 219 15.31 7.84 30.80
N LEU A 220 15.97 7.81 31.97
CA LEU A 220 15.62 6.90 33.05
C LEU A 220 14.35 7.30 33.82
N SER A 221 13.94 8.56 33.69
CA SER A 221 12.87 9.16 34.50
C SER A 221 11.54 9.29 33.76
N ILE A 222 11.56 9.13 32.44
CA ILE A 222 10.35 9.14 31.60
C ILE A 222 10.17 7.76 30.99
N ARG A 223 9.04 7.10 31.30
CA ARG A 223 8.71 5.81 30.69
C ARG A 223 8.15 6.01 29.29
N ASN A 224 8.65 5.24 28.34
CA ASN A 224 8.03 5.10 27.02
C ASN A 224 6.63 4.46 27.16
N THR A 225 5.69 4.95 26.37
CA THR A 225 4.33 4.40 26.26
C THR A 225 4.00 4.17 24.79
N PRO A 226 3.03 3.30 24.46
CA PRO A 226 2.59 3.10 23.08
C PRO A 226 2.14 4.39 22.39
N ALA A 227 1.67 5.38 23.16
CA ALA A 227 1.20 6.65 22.65
C ALA A 227 2.28 7.74 22.55
N ARG A 228 3.39 7.62 23.30
CA ARG A 228 4.42 8.67 23.43
C ARG A 228 5.75 8.09 23.89
N THR A 229 6.82 8.49 23.21
CA THR A 229 8.20 8.23 23.62
C THR A 229 8.72 9.33 24.55
N VAL A 230 9.90 9.13 25.14
CA VAL A 230 10.65 10.17 25.86
C VAL A 230 10.89 11.38 24.96
N ALA A 231 11.37 11.15 23.74
CA ALA A 231 11.68 12.21 22.77
C ALA A 231 10.44 13.03 22.40
N THR A 232 9.33 12.37 22.09
CA THR A 232 8.05 13.06 21.82
C THR A 232 7.53 13.81 23.05
N THR A 233 7.74 13.29 24.26
CA THR A 233 7.32 13.95 25.50
C THR A 233 8.08 15.26 25.75
N ILE A 234 9.41 15.22 25.66
CA ILE A 234 10.28 16.41 25.78
C ILE A 234 10.03 17.38 24.62
N GLY A 235 9.91 16.87 23.40
CA GLY A 235 9.64 17.67 22.21
C GLY A 235 8.30 18.42 22.28
N ILE A 236 7.22 17.79 22.74
CA ILE A 236 5.92 18.46 22.99
C ILE A 236 6.09 19.60 24.00
N PHE A 237 6.86 19.37 25.07
CA PHE A 237 7.08 20.37 26.11
C PHE A 237 7.86 21.57 25.59
N LEU A 238 9.00 21.36 24.93
CA LEU A 238 9.81 22.43 24.36
C LEU A 238 9.07 23.18 23.26
N PHE A 239 8.38 22.45 22.38
CA PHE A 239 7.53 23.07 21.35
C PHE A 239 6.41 23.91 21.95
N LYS A 240 5.80 23.47 23.07
CA LYS A 240 4.80 24.27 23.80
C LYS A 240 5.42 25.55 24.38
N LEU A 241 6.62 25.48 24.95
CA LEU A 241 7.32 26.64 25.48
C LEU A 241 7.69 27.63 24.37
N LYS A 242 8.16 27.12 23.22
CA LYS A 242 8.59 27.95 22.09
C LYS A 242 7.44 28.61 21.34
N SER A 243 6.34 27.89 21.13
CA SER A 243 5.23 28.33 20.27
C SER A 243 4.04 28.93 21.02
N GLY A 244 3.90 28.66 22.32
CA GLY A 244 2.73 29.07 23.11
C GLY A 244 1.40 28.37 22.74
N LEU A 245 1.38 27.51 21.72
CA LEU A 245 0.15 26.96 21.12
C LEU A 245 -0.73 26.17 22.08
N SER A 246 -2.05 26.26 21.94
CA SER A 246 -2.99 25.56 22.83
C SER A 246 -2.80 24.03 22.79
N ASN A 247 -3.12 23.34 23.89
CA ASN A 247 -3.04 21.87 23.92
C ASN A 247 -3.93 21.19 22.88
N LYS A 248 -4.96 21.88 22.35
CA LYS A 248 -5.80 21.37 21.26
C LYS A 248 -5.04 21.38 19.94
N VAL A 249 -4.31 22.45 19.63
CA VAL A 249 -3.47 22.53 18.43
C VAL A 249 -2.33 21.52 18.50
N LEU A 250 -1.66 21.41 19.66
CA LEU A 250 -0.62 20.40 19.87
C LEU A 250 -1.15 18.98 19.71
N SER A 251 -2.37 18.72 20.18
CA SER A 251 -3.03 17.42 20.02
C SER A 251 -3.19 17.06 18.54
N THR A 252 -3.50 18.03 17.68
CA THR A 252 -3.58 17.85 16.23
C THR A 252 -2.21 17.67 15.59
N LEU A 253 -1.22 18.50 15.93
CA LEU A 253 0.11 18.46 15.30
C LEU A 253 0.88 17.16 15.60
N PHE A 254 0.78 16.68 16.83
CA PHE A 254 1.49 15.48 17.30
C PHE A 254 0.65 14.20 17.20
N ASP A 255 -0.61 14.30 16.78
CA ASP A 255 -1.59 13.21 16.72
C ASP A 255 -1.70 12.43 18.05
N VAL A 256 -1.80 13.17 19.16
CA VAL A 256 -1.96 12.61 20.51
C VAL A 256 -3.12 13.28 21.21
N SER A 257 -3.81 12.58 22.12
CA SER A 257 -4.94 13.18 22.83
C SER A 257 -4.55 14.43 23.66
N LYS A 258 -5.47 15.38 23.84
CA LYS A 258 -5.25 16.59 24.67
C LYS A 258 -4.78 16.24 26.09
N SER A 259 -5.32 15.17 26.68
CA SER A 259 -4.89 14.65 27.98
C SER A 259 -3.45 14.14 27.94
N SER A 260 -3.05 13.52 26.83
CA SER A 260 -1.70 13.07 26.60
C SER A 260 -0.71 14.23 26.51
N VAL A 261 -1.05 15.30 25.78
CA VAL A 261 -0.25 16.54 25.74
C VAL A 261 -0.08 17.14 27.15
N ARG A 262 -1.17 17.23 27.92
CA ARG A 262 -1.12 17.75 29.30
C ARG A 262 -0.16 16.93 30.17
N ARG A 263 -0.26 15.59 30.10
CA ARG A 263 0.64 14.70 30.85
C ARG A 263 2.08 14.87 30.41
N ALA A 264 2.35 14.95 29.10
CA ALA A 264 3.70 15.18 28.57
C ALA A 264 4.31 16.45 29.19
N ILE A 265 3.59 17.57 29.14
CA ILE A 265 4.05 18.84 29.73
C ILE A 265 4.31 18.72 31.24
N GLN A 266 3.42 18.08 31.99
CA GLN A 266 3.57 17.91 33.44
C GLN A 266 4.77 17.02 33.79
N THR A 267 4.91 15.89 33.08
CA THR A 267 6.02 14.95 33.27
C THR A 267 7.35 15.60 32.91
N SER A 268 7.46 16.24 31.74
CA SER A 268 8.67 16.93 31.31
C SER A 268 9.07 18.00 32.32
N ARG A 269 8.14 18.85 32.77
CA ARG A 269 8.45 19.87 33.78
C ARG A 269 8.99 19.25 35.07
N LYS A 270 8.34 18.21 35.57
CA LYS A 270 8.76 17.54 36.82
C LYS A 270 10.18 16.97 36.67
N VAL A 271 10.39 16.16 35.64
CA VAL A 271 11.64 15.45 35.40
C VAL A 271 12.79 16.42 35.11
N LEU A 272 12.56 17.46 34.33
CA LEU A 272 13.59 18.47 34.08
C LEU A 272 14.00 19.19 35.36
N MET A 273 13.05 19.53 36.24
CA MET A 273 13.35 20.18 37.51
C MET A 273 14.10 19.26 38.50
N THR A 274 13.86 17.95 38.47
CA THR A 274 14.49 17.01 39.40
C THR A 274 15.82 16.49 38.89
N ASP A 275 15.93 16.21 37.60
CA ASP A 275 17.01 15.37 37.06
C ASP A 275 17.93 16.12 36.10
N PHE A 276 17.48 17.25 35.54
CA PHE A 276 18.29 18.05 34.63
C PHE A 276 18.81 19.32 35.27
N VAL A 277 17.92 20.17 35.80
CA VAL A 277 18.24 21.50 36.35
C VAL A 277 19.32 21.47 37.44
N PRO A 278 19.27 20.59 38.47
CA PRO A 278 20.25 20.61 39.56
C PRO A 278 21.68 20.35 39.08
N PHE A 279 21.82 19.49 38.07
CA PHE A 279 23.11 19.02 37.59
C PHE A 279 23.66 19.80 36.40
N ASN A 280 22.82 20.59 35.70
CA ASN A 280 23.20 21.26 34.45
C ASN A 280 23.07 22.78 34.49
N LEU A 281 22.40 23.37 35.49
CA LEU A 281 22.23 24.82 35.61
C LEU A 281 22.93 25.44 36.83
N ALA A 282 23.81 24.69 37.50
CA ALA A 282 24.74 25.19 38.52
C ALA A 282 24.14 26.14 39.59
N PHE A 283 22.95 25.82 40.12
CA PHE A 283 22.36 26.57 41.26
C PHE A 283 22.76 25.99 42.63
N HIS A 284 23.93 25.36 42.74
CA HIS A 284 24.42 24.81 44.02
C HIS A 284 25.00 25.86 45.00
N THR A 285 24.85 27.17 44.74
CA THR A 285 25.43 28.24 45.58
C THR A 285 24.42 29.06 46.41
N PHE A 286 23.14 28.71 46.48
CA PHE A 286 22.20 29.41 47.36
C PHE A 286 21.35 28.45 48.21
N HIS A 287 21.52 28.55 49.54
CA HIS A 287 21.08 27.68 50.65
C HIS A 287 22.05 26.53 51.00
N ALA A 288 22.67 26.46 52.18
CA ALA A 288 22.38 27.11 53.45
C ALA A 288 23.64 27.18 54.37
N LYS A 289 24.02 28.41 54.75
CA LYS A 289 24.40 28.73 56.13
C LYS A 289 23.27 29.60 56.67
N MET A 290 22.38 29.01 57.47
CA MET A 290 21.71 29.59 58.63
C MET A 290 21.16 28.43 59.45
#